data_AF-A0A0X8JSY4-F1
#
_entry.id   AF-A0A0X8JSY4-F1
#
_cell.length_a   1.000
_cell.length_b   1.000
_cell.length_c   1.000
_cell.angle_alpha   90.00
_cell.angle_beta   90.00
_cell.angle_gamma   90.00
#
_symmetry.space_group_name_H-M   'P 1'
#
loop_
_entity.id
_entity.type
_entity.pdbx_description
1 polymer ?
#
loop_
_entity_poly.entity_id
_entity_poly.type
_entity_poly.pdbx_seq_one_letter_code
_entity_poly.pdbx_strand_id
1 'polypeptide(L)'
;MIINEQLKEISLQEQQHFIEKADKMLFLNKNLQELSQKFQRLLTRKFELEKLTTKLQDWFLLDFSYLIKELKKVKIKLSLKDEVEWEEIFLEKKEEAEKVKNEIEMTDKEIDGMVYELYGLNEKEVKIIEKT
;
A
#
# COMPACT_ATOMS: atom_id res chain seq x y z
N MET A 1 26.48 -1.77 -25.31
CA MET A 1 27.14 -2.41 -24.16
C MET A 1 26.03 -2.76 -23.19
N ILE A 2 25.55 -4.00 -23.21
CA ILE A 2 24.55 -4.45 -22.23
C ILE A 2 25.37 -4.78 -20.99
N ILE A 3 25.23 -3.99 -19.94
CA ILE A 3 25.78 -4.31 -18.63
C ILE A 3 24.97 -5.51 -18.15
N ASN A 4 25.47 -6.71 -18.45
CA ASN A 4 25.05 -7.92 -17.76
C ASN A 4 25.93 -8.01 -16.52
N GLU A 5 25.69 -7.14 -15.55
CA GLU A 5 26.34 -7.28 -14.24
C GLU A 5 25.83 -8.59 -13.64
N GLN A 6 26.77 -9.51 -13.44
CA GLN A 6 26.51 -10.77 -12.77
C GLN A 6 25.91 -10.46 -11.40
N LEU A 7 24.80 -11.14 -11.04
CA LEU A 7 24.23 -11.06 -9.70
C LEU A 7 25.35 -11.30 -8.68
N LYS A 8 25.54 -10.35 -7.75
CA LYS A 8 26.56 -10.49 -6.71
C LYS A 8 26.22 -11.70 -5.85
N GLU A 9 27.05 -12.74 -5.95
CA GLU A 9 26.93 -13.90 -5.07
C GLU A 9 27.27 -13.48 -3.63
N ILE A 10 26.29 -13.67 -2.75
CA ILE A 10 26.41 -13.45 -1.31
C ILE A 10 26.23 -14.77 -0.56
N SER A 11 26.77 -14.83 0.65
CA SER A 11 26.63 -16.03 1.49
C SER A 11 25.17 -16.34 1.79
N LEU A 12 24.85 -17.61 2.05
CA LEU A 12 23.49 -18.00 2.47
C LEU A 12 23.02 -17.23 3.71
N GLN A 13 23.95 -16.87 4.59
CA GLN A 13 23.65 -16.06 5.77
C GLN A 13 23.24 -14.63 5.41
N GLU A 14 23.92 -14.00 4.46
CA GLU A 14 23.55 -12.66 3.97
C GLU A 14 22.23 -12.69 3.18
N GLN A 15 21.96 -13.77 2.42
CA GLN A 15 20.69 -13.97 1.72
C GLN A 15 19.51 -14.04 2.68
N GLN A 16 19.72 -14.61 3.88
CA GLN A 16 18.67 -14.77 4.88
C GLN A 16 17.99 -13.45 5.24
N HIS A 17 18.74 -12.35 5.32
CA HIS A 17 18.18 -11.03 5.59
C HIS A 17 17.22 -10.56 4.50
N PHE A 18 17.53 -10.81 3.22
CA PHE A 18 16.64 -10.48 2.10
C PHE A 18 15.40 -11.37 2.08
N ILE A 19 15.55 -12.66 2.39
CA ILE A 19 14.42 -13.60 2.48
C ILE A 19 13.44 -13.14 3.55
N GLU A 20 13.92 -12.78 4.74
CA GLU A 20 13.09 -12.28 5.84
C GLU A 20 12.32 -11.01 5.45
N LYS A 21 12.96 -10.08 4.73
CA LYS A 21 12.30 -8.87 4.22
C LYS A 21 11.26 -9.19 3.16
N ALA A 22 11.55 -10.13 2.25
CA ALA A 22 10.61 -10.58 1.23
C ALA A 22 9.36 -11.25 1.84
N ASP A 23 9.56 -12.12 2.83
CA ASP A 23 8.47 -12.75 3.58
C ASP A 23 7.62 -11.73 4.33
N LYS A 24 8.27 -10.73 4.96
CA LYS A 24 7.58 -9.61 5.60
C LYS A 24 6.75 -8.81 4.59
N MET A 25 7.33 -8.48 3.43
CA MET A 25 6.62 -7.77 2.35
C MET A 25 5.41 -8.56 1.84
N LEU A 26 5.56 -9.87 1.65
CA LEU A 26 4.45 -10.75 1.25
C LEU A 26 3.32 -10.74 2.29
N PHE A 27 3.68 -10.86 3.57
CA PHE A 27 2.72 -10.80 4.67
C PHE A 27 1.98 -9.47 4.74
N LEU A 28 2.70 -8.35 4.70
CA LEU A 28 2.12 -7.01 4.80
C LEU A 28 1.20 -6.70 3.60
N ASN A 29 1.60 -7.04 2.38
CA ASN A 29 0.78 -6.83 1.19
C ASN A 29 -0.50 -7.68 1.24
N LYS A 30 -0.41 -8.93 1.72
CA LYS A 30 -1.58 -9.76 1.94
C LYS A 30 -2.51 -9.15 2.99
N ASN A 31 -1.98 -8.64 4.09
CA ASN A 31 -2.77 -7.97 5.13
C ASN A 31 -3.49 -6.73 4.57
N LEU A 32 -2.79 -5.84 3.85
CA LEU A 32 -3.39 -4.67 3.23
C LEU A 32 -4.50 -5.05 2.23
N GLN A 33 -4.26 -6.09 1.42
CA GLN A 33 -5.25 -6.62 0.50
C GLN A 33 -6.50 -7.13 1.25
N GLU A 34 -6.33 -7.87 2.34
CA GLU A 34 -7.43 -8.39 3.14
C GLU A 34 -8.24 -7.27 3.80
N LEU A 35 -7.59 -6.27 4.39
CA LEU A 35 -8.22 -5.08 4.96
C LEU A 35 -9.03 -4.33 3.89
N SER A 36 -8.41 -4.06 2.75
CA SER A 36 -9.07 -3.35 1.64
C SER A 36 -10.29 -4.13 1.14
N GLN A 37 -10.16 -5.44 0.92
CA GLN A 37 -11.27 -6.29 0.49
C GLN A 37 -12.41 -6.35 1.53
N LYS A 38 -12.11 -6.32 2.83
CA LYS A 38 -13.15 -6.27 3.88
C LYS A 38 -13.99 -5.00 3.76
N PHE A 39 -13.34 -3.84 3.61
CA PHE A 39 -14.05 -2.56 3.45
C PHE A 39 -14.80 -2.47 2.11
N GLN A 40 -14.19 -2.95 1.02
CA GLN A 40 -14.86 -3.04 -0.28
C GLN A 40 -16.13 -3.90 -0.23
N ARG A 41 -16.08 -5.06 0.44
CA ARG A 41 -17.27 -5.90 0.67
C ARG A 41 -18.32 -5.19 1.50
N LEU A 42 -17.91 -4.40 2.50
CA LEU A 42 -18.84 -3.60 3.31
C LEU A 42 -19.56 -2.56 2.45
N LEU A 43 -18.83 -1.80 1.61
CA LEU A 43 -19.40 -0.82 0.68
C LEU A 43 -20.38 -1.49 -0.30
N THR A 44 -19.95 -2.59 -0.94
CA THR A 44 -20.79 -3.33 -1.89
C THR A 44 -22.06 -3.86 -1.24
N ARG A 45 -21.99 -4.41 -0.03
CA ARG A 45 -23.16 -4.97 0.65
C ARG A 45 -24.09 -3.88 1.18
N LYS A 46 -23.57 -2.80 1.75
CA LYS A 46 -24.40 -1.71 2.28
C LYS A 46 -25.15 -1.00 1.18
N PHE A 47 -24.49 -0.73 0.07
CA PHE A 47 -25.03 0.12 -0.98
C PHE A 47 -25.44 -0.64 -2.25
N GLU A 48 -25.50 -1.97 -2.16
CA GLU A 48 -25.95 -2.86 -3.24
C GLU A 48 -25.22 -2.62 -4.58
N LEU A 49 -23.92 -2.33 -4.50
CA LEU A 49 -23.09 -2.03 -5.67
C LEU A 49 -22.64 -3.32 -6.35
N GLU A 50 -23.02 -3.52 -7.61
CA GLU A 50 -22.52 -4.66 -8.42
C GLU A 50 -20.99 -4.68 -8.52
N LYS A 51 -20.38 -3.49 -8.65
CA LYS A 51 -18.92 -3.31 -8.70
C LYS A 51 -18.51 -1.96 -8.13
N LEU A 52 -17.29 -1.90 -7.60
CA LEU A 52 -16.65 -0.65 -7.19
C LEU A 52 -15.89 -0.03 -8.38
N THR A 53 -15.80 1.29 -8.39
CA THR A 53 -14.87 2.00 -9.27
C THR A 53 -13.43 1.80 -8.77
N THR A 54 -12.43 1.99 -9.62
CA THR A 54 -11.02 1.91 -9.22
C THR A 54 -10.71 2.81 -8.01
N LYS A 55 -11.26 4.03 -7.97
CA LYS A 55 -11.09 4.93 -6.82
C LYS A 55 -11.70 4.41 -5.52
N LEU A 56 -12.84 3.72 -5.58
CA LEU A 56 -13.46 3.09 -4.41
C LEU A 56 -12.76 1.77 -4.03
N GLN A 57 -12.02 1.14 -4.95
CA GLN A 57 -11.12 0.03 -4.62
C GLN A 57 -9.89 0.53 -3.86
N ASP A 58 -9.38 1.71 -4.25
CA ASP A 58 -8.26 2.41 -3.63
C ASP A 58 -8.71 3.44 -2.56
N TRP A 59 -9.79 3.12 -1.84
CA TRP A 59 -10.48 4.03 -0.92
C TRP A 59 -9.57 4.62 0.18
N PHE A 60 -8.55 3.87 0.62
CA PHE A 60 -7.60 4.30 1.65
C PHE A 60 -6.67 5.43 1.16
N LEU A 61 -6.62 5.70 -0.16
CA LEU A 61 -5.93 6.86 -0.74
C LEU A 61 -6.80 8.12 -0.79
N LEU A 62 -8.09 8.00 -0.44
CA LEU A 62 -9.03 9.11 -0.48
C LEU A 62 -9.13 9.78 0.89
N ASP A 63 -9.53 11.04 0.91
CA ASP A 63 -10.14 11.62 2.11
C ASP A 63 -11.65 11.38 2.12
N PHE A 64 -12.28 11.51 3.27
CA PHE A 64 -13.71 11.23 3.42
C PHE A 64 -14.57 12.05 2.44
N SER A 65 -14.24 13.33 2.24
CA SER A 65 -14.94 14.18 1.25
C SER A 65 -14.84 13.64 -0.19
N TYR A 66 -13.75 12.96 -0.55
CA TYR A 66 -13.60 12.30 -1.85
C TYR A 66 -14.34 10.97 -1.90
N LEU A 67 -14.37 10.18 -0.82
CA LEU A 67 -15.22 9.00 -0.73
C LEU A 67 -16.68 9.34 -1.04
N ILE A 68 -17.22 10.39 -0.39
CA ILE A 68 -18.60 10.86 -0.63
C ILE A 68 -18.81 11.29 -2.09
N LYS A 69 -17.82 11.98 -2.70
CA LYS A 69 -17.89 12.35 -4.12
C LYS A 69 -17.92 11.12 -5.04
N GLU A 70 -17.13 10.09 -4.75
CA GLU A 70 -17.10 8.86 -5.54
C GLU A 70 -18.40 8.04 -5.35
N LEU A 71 -18.96 7.97 -4.14
CA LEU A 71 -20.28 7.38 -3.88
C LEU A 71 -21.40 8.12 -4.64
N LYS A 72 -21.35 9.45 -4.70
CA LYS A 72 -22.32 10.26 -5.48
C LYS A 72 -22.27 9.94 -6.98
N LYS A 73 -21.10 9.62 -7.55
CA LYS A 73 -20.97 9.24 -8.98
C LYS A 73 -21.68 7.92 -9.31
N VAL A 74 -21.75 7.00 -8.35
CA VAL A 74 -22.52 5.75 -8.45
C VAL A 74 -23.95 5.90 -7.92
N LYS A 75 -24.45 7.15 -7.84
CA LYS A 75 -25.82 7.52 -7.42
C LYS A 75 -26.18 7.20 -5.96
N ILE A 76 -25.19 6.96 -5.10
CA ILE A 76 -25.40 6.85 -3.66
C ILE A 76 -25.34 8.25 -3.03
N LYS A 77 -26.41 8.62 -2.31
CA LYS A 77 -26.45 9.85 -1.51
C LYS A 77 -26.70 9.46 -0.06
N LEU A 78 -25.80 9.88 0.82
CA LEU A 78 -25.93 9.71 2.25
C LEU A 78 -26.71 10.88 2.85
N SER A 79 -27.51 10.61 3.88
CA SER A 79 -28.03 11.68 4.73
C SER A 79 -26.91 12.24 5.61
N LEU A 80 -27.09 13.42 6.20
CA LEU A 80 -26.08 13.98 7.12
C LEU A 80 -25.76 13.02 8.28
N LYS A 81 -26.78 12.32 8.80
CA LYS A 81 -26.60 11.33 9.86
C LYS A 81 -25.75 10.16 9.38
N ASP A 82 -26.01 9.66 8.17
CA ASP A 82 -25.22 8.58 7.59
C ASP A 82 -23.79 9.04 7.28
N GLU A 83 -23.59 10.29 6.82
CA GLU A 83 -22.25 10.82 6.56
C GLU A 83 -21.40 10.81 7.85
N VAL A 84 -21.96 11.21 9.00
CA VAL A 84 -21.24 11.15 10.29
C VAL A 84 -20.88 9.71 10.67
N GLU A 85 -21.81 8.77 10.58
CA GLU A 85 -21.55 7.34 10.89
C GLU A 85 -20.48 6.75 9.96
N TRP A 86 -20.56 7.06 8.67
CA TRP A 86 -19.60 6.56 7.68
C TRP A 86 -18.24 7.24 7.77
N GLU A 87 -18.16 8.47 8.25
CA GLU A 87 -16.88 9.15 8.49
C GLU A 87 -16.07 8.42 9.55
N GLU A 88 -16.69 8.08 10.69
CA GLU A 88 -16.04 7.33 11.77
C GLU A 88 -15.54 5.96 11.28
N ILE A 89 -16.41 5.19 10.60
CA ILE A 89 -16.05 3.87 10.06
C ILE A 89 -14.93 3.98 9.02
N PHE A 90 -15.01 4.97 8.14
CA PHE A 90 -14.01 5.20 7.11
C PHE A 90 -12.65 5.55 7.71
N LEU A 91 -12.61 6.47 8.68
CA LEU A 91 -11.38 6.91 9.33
C LEU A 91 -10.70 5.76 10.09
N GLU A 92 -11.47 4.99 10.85
CA GLU A 92 -10.94 3.80 11.57
C GLU A 92 -10.29 2.82 10.58
N LYS A 93 -10.99 2.49 9.51
CA LYS A 93 -10.49 1.52 8.52
C LYS A 93 -9.31 2.10 7.73
N LYS A 94 -9.35 3.39 7.40
CA LYS A 94 -8.26 4.07 6.69
C LYS A 94 -7.00 4.06 7.54
N GLU A 95 -7.11 4.34 8.84
CA GLU A 95 -5.98 4.30 9.75
C GLU A 95 -5.34 2.89 9.81
N GLU A 96 -6.14 1.82 9.85
CA GLU A 96 -5.63 0.44 9.78
C GLU A 96 -4.86 0.18 8.48
N ALA A 97 -5.41 0.59 7.34
CA ALA A 97 -4.76 0.41 6.03
C ALA A 97 -3.49 1.26 5.89
N GLU A 98 -3.51 2.51 6.36
CA GLU A 98 -2.37 3.42 6.33
C GLU A 98 -1.21 2.91 7.20
N LYS A 99 -1.50 2.34 8.38
CA LYS A 99 -0.47 1.70 9.21
C LYS A 99 0.29 0.61 8.44
N VAL A 100 -0.44 -0.32 7.81
CA VAL A 100 0.18 -1.40 7.02
C VAL A 100 0.93 -0.85 5.81
N LYS A 101 0.35 0.14 5.11
CA LYS A 101 1.01 0.79 3.97
C LYS A 101 2.32 1.48 4.36
N ASN A 102 2.35 2.15 5.51
CA ASN A 102 3.56 2.79 6.02
C ASN A 102 4.63 1.73 6.38
N GLU A 103 4.24 0.59 6.95
CA GLU A 103 5.18 -0.51 7.21
C GLU A 103 5.75 -1.12 5.93
N ILE A 104 4.94 -1.21 4.86
CA ILE A 104 5.38 -1.63 3.53
C ILE A 104 6.44 -0.65 3.02
N GLU A 105 6.14 0.66 3.01
CA GLU A 105 7.06 1.70 2.54
C GLU A 105 8.37 1.75 3.34
N MET A 106 8.31 1.54 4.66
CA MET A 106 9.51 1.44 5.49
C MET A 106 10.33 0.20 5.12
N THR A 107 9.69 -0.95 4.94
CA THR A 107 10.37 -2.20 4.59
C THR A 107 10.99 -2.13 3.19
N ASP A 108 10.32 -1.47 2.25
CA ASP A 108 10.82 -1.20 0.89
C ASP A 108 12.11 -0.37 0.93
N LYS A 109 12.11 0.74 1.68
CA LYS A 109 13.32 1.57 1.90
C LYS A 109 14.46 0.82 2.60
N GLU A 110 14.13 -0.06 3.54
CA GLU A 110 15.12 -0.92 4.18
C GLU A 110 15.77 -1.88 3.17
N ILE A 111 14.97 -2.47 2.27
CA ILE A 111 15.47 -3.34 1.19
C ILE A 111 16.36 -2.54 0.23
N ASP A 112 15.93 -1.36 -0.21
CA ASP A 112 16.73 -0.48 -1.07
C ASP A 112 18.09 -0.17 -0.43
N GLY A 113 18.11 0.19 0.86
CA GLY A 113 19.34 0.41 1.62
C GLY A 113 20.25 -0.81 1.62
N MET A 114 19.70 -2.00 1.88
CA MET A 114 20.46 -3.25 1.84
C MET A 114 21.04 -3.53 0.44
N VAL A 115 20.32 -3.21 -0.64
CA VAL A 115 20.82 -3.34 -2.02
C VAL A 115 21.93 -2.33 -2.29
N TYR A 116 21.77 -1.08 -1.87
CA TYR A 116 22.80 -0.05 -2.04
C TYR A 116 24.10 -0.43 -1.33
N GLU A 117 24.01 -0.94 -0.09
CA GLU A 117 25.16 -1.46 0.65
C GLU A 117 25.79 -2.66 -0.06
N LEU A 118 24.97 -3.58 -0.57
CA LEU A 118 25.44 -4.76 -1.29
C LEU A 118 26.29 -4.37 -2.51
N TYR A 119 25.93 -3.31 -3.23
CA TYR A 119 26.67 -2.84 -4.39
C TYR A 119 27.70 -1.75 -4.05
N GLY A 120 27.82 -1.35 -2.78
CA GLY A 120 28.78 -0.35 -2.32
C GLY A 120 28.51 1.07 -2.84
N LEU A 121 27.24 1.41 -3.07
CA LEU A 121 26.86 2.72 -3.58
C LEU A 121 27.12 3.81 -2.54
N ASN A 122 27.61 4.95 -3.00
CA ASN A 122 27.75 6.14 -2.17
C ASN A 122 26.51 7.04 -2.24
N GLU A 123 26.41 8.01 -1.33
CA GLU A 123 25.26 8.91 -1.25
C GLU A 123 24.93 9.65 -2.56
N LYS A 124 25.93 9.97 -3.39
CA LYS A 124 25.68 10.67 -4.66
C LYS A 124 24.99 9.76 -5.65
N GLU A 125 25.37 8.48 -5.69
CA GLU A 125 24.78 7.47 -6.55
C GLU A 125 23.35 7.15 -6.11
N VAL A 126 23.13 6.94 -4.80
CA VAL A 126 21.79 6.75 -4.23
C VAL A 126 20.86 7.92 -4.57
N LYS A 127 21.33 9.17 -4.39
CA LYS A 127 20.55 10.38 -4.72
C LYS A 127 20.21 10.51 -6.20
N ILE A 128 20.95 9.89 -7.11
CA ILE A 128 20.63 9.88 -8.54
C ILE A 128 19.51 8.86 -8.80
N ILE A 129 19.59 7.68 -8.17
CA ILE A 129 18.60 6.61 -8.31
C ILE A 129 17.24 7.07 -7.76
N GLU A 130 17.20 7.64 -6.55
CA GLU A 130 15.95 8.07 -5.90
C GLU A 130 15.27 9.29 -6.56
N LYS A 131 15.92 9.93 -7.54
CA LYS A 131 15.36 11.06 -8.30
C LYS A 131 14.68 10.66 -9.61
N THR A 132 14.74 9.38 -9.97
CA THR A 132 14.15 8.83 -11.20
C THR A 132 12.76 8.30 -10.93
#